data_AF-A0A5C7I8G5-F1
#
_entry.id   AF-A0A5C7I8G5-F1
#
_cell.length_a   1.000
_cell.length_b   1.000
_cell.length_c   1.000
_cell.angle_alpha   90.00
_cell.angle_beta   90.00
_cell.angle_gamma   90.00
#
_symmetry.space_group_name_H-M   'P 1'
#
loop_
_entity.id
_entity.type
_entity.pdbx_description
1 polymer ?
#
loop_
_entity_poly.entity_id
_entity_poly.type
_entity_poly.pdbx_seq_one_letter_code
_entity_poly.pdbx_strand_id
1 'polypeptide(L)'
;MQTNRTEQASKRKRGPNRGKNTDVIVEAFGKIEIEVTQQMGRVVTGKKGGWLSREVGYIVRKFAPLRYTGWKQIPEVEKQVVYERLLAKFKLRLECPRVRALVNHLASERYRDFRYDMNMHYKSFSSMEVALENPFKNVRQDDWTWLCKKIFTVEWYQEKSKKNIANRKKLKFTHCGGSKPFVNHLEDDPTMDEIQLYENTHYNKKKEQWVHPDAKLAHEKMKTLFSDHEKHPDEERATQREICDQVLGKRPGYVKGLGFGPKPTSMRATPTEETNKLQDIIITQQEELGSQQEQLEVQQKKLEEQEEKLVEQDRKIQENKKNMATMEDRLSQMEVLLEVYLRNSSNP
;
A
#
# COMPACT_ATOMS: atom_id res chain seq x y z
N MET A 1 61.73 -9.77 -16.19
CA MET A 1 60.47 -10.49 -16.44
C MET A 1 59.34 -9.74 -15.74
N GLN A 2 58.55 -9.00 -16.51
CA GLN A 2 57.42 -8.18 -16.02
C GLN A 2 56.21 -9.09 -15.76
N THR A 3 55.64 -9.03 -14.57
CA THR A 3 54.42 -9.74 -14.22
C THR A 3 53.20 -8.90 -14.62
N ASN A 4 52.54 -9.29 -15.71
CA ASN A 4 51.28 -8.71 -16.15
C ASN A 4 50.17 -9.05 -15.13
N ARG A 5 49.79 -8.05 -14.32
CA ARG A 5 48.59 -8.09 -13.49
C ARG A 5 47.44 -7.56 -14.33
N THR A 6 46.60 -8.46 -14.83
CA THR A 6 45.40 -8.10 -15.59
C THR A 6 44.45 -7.32 -14.69
N GLU A 7 44.43 -5.99 -14.84
CA GLU A 7 43.42 -5.13 -14.23
C GLU A 7 42.05 -5.49 -14.85
N GLN A 8 41.26 -6.28 -14.12
CA GLN A 8 39.85 -6.42 -14.45
C GLN A 8 39.17 -5.07 -14.29
N ALA A 9 38.76 -4.48 -15.42
CA ALA A 9 38.03 -3.22 -15.45
C ALA A 9 36.79 -3.30 -14.54
N SER A 10 36.79 -2.49 -13.48
CA SER A 10 35.67 -2.35 -12.56
C SER A 10 34.40 -1.95 -13.33
N LYS A 11 33.38 -2.81 -13.32
CA LYS A 11 32.07 -2.53 -13.93
C LYS A 11 31.54 -1.20 -13.40
N ARG A 12 31.18 -0.26 -14.29
CA ARG A 12 30.54 1.03 -13.93
C ARG A 12 29.36 0.79 -12.99
N LYS A 13 29.54 1.10 -11.71
CA LYS A 13 28.47 1.06 -10.71
C LYS A 13 27.62 2.31 -10.85
N ARG A 14 26.29 2.16 -10.80
CA ARG A 14 25.36 3.29 -10.82
C ARG A 14 25.58 4.14 -9.56
N GLY A 15 25.81 5.43 -9.74
CA GLY A 15 25.94 6.39 -8.63
C GLY A 15 24.63 6.63 -7.88
N PRO A 16 24.67 7.35 -6.74
CA PRO A 16 23.49 7.63 -5.92
C PRO A 16 22.43 8.40 -6.72
N ASN A 17 21.14 8.13 -6.42
CA ASN A 17 20.05 8.89 -7.03
C ASN A 17 20.14 10.38 -6.65
N ARG A 18 19.89 11.25 -7.64
CA ARG A 18 19.97 12.71 -7.55
C ARG A 18 18.60 13.42 -7.68
N GLY A 19 17.50 12.67 -7.77
CA GLY A 19 16.15 13.22 -7.92
C GLY A 19 15.78 13.68 -9.34
N LYS A 20 16.75 13.81 -10.24
CA LYS A 20 16.55 14.33 -11.62
C LYS A 20 15.36 13.75 -12.38
N ASN A 21 15.12 12.44 -12.28
CA ASN A 21 14.03 11.81 -13.01
C ASN A 21 12.65 12.25 -12.51
N THR A 22 12.48 12.47 -11.20
CA THR A 22 11.21 12.98 -10.66
C THR A 22 11.05 14.44 -10.98
N ASP A 23 12.13 15.23 -11.01
CA ASP A 23 12.10 16.64 -11.43
C ASP A 23 11.56 16.77 -12.87
N VAL A 24 12.14 16.03 -13.82
CA VAL A 24 11.70 16.04 -15.23
C VAL A 24 10.23 15.66 -15.39
N ILE A 25 9.76 14.64 -14.66
CA ILE A 25 8.35 14.21 -14.71
C ILE A 25 7.44 15.28 -14.12
N VAL A 26 7.83 15.91 -13.01
CA VAL A 26 7.03 16.94 -12.34
C VAL A 26 6.95 18.21 -13.19
N GLU A 27 8.04 18.59 -13.86
CA GLU A 27 8.08 19.72 -14.79
C GLU A 27 7.16 19.48 -16.00
N ALA A 28 7.14 18.27 -16.55
CA ALA A 28 6.36 17.95 -17.75
C ALA A 28 4.86 17.67 -17.48
N PHE A 29 4.55 17.01 -16.36
CA PHE A 29 3.20 16.44 -16.12
C PHE A 29 2.60 16.85 -14.77
N GLY A 30 3.28 17.71 -14.00
CA GLY A 30 2.87 18.09 -12.66
C GLY A 30 3.11 17.01 -11.61
N LYS A 31 2.52 17.19 -10.41
CA LYS A 31 2.77 16.32 -9.26
C LYS A 31 2.41 14.86 -9.54
N ILE A 32 3.33 13.97 -9.17
CA ILE A 32 3.19 12.52 -9.37
C ILE A 32 2.19 11.95 -8.38
N GLU A 33 1.11 11.38 -8.89
CA GLU A 33 0.15 10.65 -8.08
C GLU A 33 0.69 9.27 -7.68
N ILE A 34 0.63 8.98 -6.37
CA ILE A 34 0.98 7.68 -5.80
C ILE A 34 -0.28 7.07 -5.23
N GLU A 35 -0.71 5.96 -5.81
CA GLU A 35 -1.77 5.15 -5.25
C GLU A 35 -1.19 4.33 -4.09
N VAL A 36 -1.81 4.45 -2.91
CA VAL A 36 -1.39 3.74 -1.70
C VAL A 36 -2.53 2.83 -1.26
N THR A 37 -2.51 1.59 -1.71
CA THR A 37 -3.53 0.58 -1.44
C THR A 37 -3.08 -0.37 -0.32
N GLN A 38 -3.96 -1.31 0.05
CA GLN A 38 -3.62 -2.43 0.93
C GLN A 38 -3.96 -3.76 0.28
N GLN A 39 -3.00 -4.68 0.27
CA GLN A 39 -3.20 -6.06 -0.15
C GLN A 39 -2.50 -6.97 0.85
N MET A 40 -3.17 -8.04 1.31
CA MET A 40 -2.65 -8.94 2.36
C MET A 40 -2.17 -8.21 3.63
N GLY A 41 -2.83 -7.12 4.01
CA GLY A 41 -2.41 -6.26 5.12
C GLY A 41 -1.04 -5.58 4.89
N ARG A 42 -0.63 -5.35 3.64
CA ARG A 42 0.61 -4.67 3.26
C ARG A 42 0.33 -3.45 2.41
N VAL A 43 1.12 -2.41 2.61
CA VAL A 43 1.01 -1.18 1.83
C VAL A 43 1.62 -1.42 0.46
N VAL A 44 0.79 -1.27 -0.56
CA VAL A 44 1.20 -1.41 -1.95
C VAL A 44 1.22 -0.01 -2.57
N THR A 45 2.20 0.23 -3.44
CA THR A 45 2.49 1.56 -4.00
C THR A 45 2.56 1.56 -5.53
N GLY A 46 2.11 0.47 -6.16
CA GLY A 46 2.15 0.25 -7.59
C GLY A 46 3.53 0.45 -8.23
N LYS A 47 3.54 0.65 -9.55
CA LYS A 47 4.76 0.87 -10.34
C LYS A 47 5.52 2.16 -9.96
N LYS A 48 4.80 3.17 -9.46
CA LYS A 48 5.36 4.48 -9.06
C LYS A 48 5.99 4.48 -7.66
N GLY A 49 5.74 3.46 -6.83
CA GLY A 49 6.35 3.31 -5.50
C GLY A 49 7.88 3.30 -5.50
N GLY A 50 8.47 2.73 -6.55
CA GLY A 50 9.92 2.77 -6.75
C GLY A 50 10.47 4.18 -7.00
N TRP A 51 9.67 5.10 -7.55
CA TRP A 51 10.06 6.51 -7.72
C TRP A 51 10.01 7.22 -6.37
N LEU A 52 8.94 7.02 -5.60
CA LEU A 52 8.80 7.56 -4.25
C LEU A 52 9.98 7.15 -3.35
N SER A 53 10.29 5.85 -3.25
CA SER A 53 11.39 5.34 -2.42
C SER A 53 12.75 5.96 -2.78
N ARG A 54 13.03 6.10 -4.10
CA ARG A 54 14.26 6.71 -4.60
C ARG A 54 14.33 8.20 -4.29
N GLU A 55 13.20 8.90 -4.33
CA GLU A 55 13.11 10.33 -4.03
C GLU A 55 13.23 10.60 -2.53
N VAL A 56 12.54 9.82 -1.69
CA VAL A 56 12.72 9.82 -0.24
C VAL A 56 14.20 9.63 0.11
N GLY A 57 14.89 8.70 -0.55
CA GLY A 57 16.32 8.49 -0.33
C GLY A 57 17.18 9.71 -0.67
N TYR A 58 16.86 10.41 -1.76
CA TYR A 58 17.56 11.65 -2.11
C TYR A 58 17.30 12.76 -1.09
N ILE A 59 16.02 12.99 -0.74
CA ILE A 59 15.61 14.05 0.20
C ILE A 59 16.21 13.79 1.59
N VAL A 60 16.13 12.56 2.11
CA VAL A 60 16.69 12.20 3.42
C VAL A 60 18.20 12.45 3.47
N ARG A 61 18.96 12.07 2.44
CA ARG A 61 20.41 12.32 2.41
C ARG A 61 20.80 13.79 2.39
N LYS A 62 19.93 14.65 1.84
CA LYS A 62 20.25 16.07 1.60
C LYS A 62 19.69 17.00 2.68
N PHE A 63 18.58 16.63 3.31
CA PHE A 63 17.81 17.55 4.15
C PHE A 63 17.44 17.01 5.53
N ALA A 64 17.59 15.70 5.80
CA ALA A 64 17.27 15.18 7.13
C ALA A 64 18.35 15.59 8.15
N PRO A 65 17.96 16.03 9.37
CA PRO A 65 18.91 16.34 10.42
C PRO A 65 19.64 15.07 10.88
N LEU A 66 20.96 15.18 11.08
CA LEU A 66 21.80 14.01 11.40
C LEU A 66 22.09 13.85 12.89
N ARG A 67 21.83 14.87 13.72
CA ARG A 67 22.15 14.88 15.15
C ARG A 67 21.15 14.14 16.04
N TYR A 68 20.61 13.04 15.49
CA TYR A 68 19.65 12.16 16.15
C TYR A 68 20.09 10.71 16.03
N THR A 69 19.74 9.87 17.01
CA THR A 69 20.11 8.44 17.01
C THR A 69 19.39 7.63 15.92
N GLY A 70 18.22 8.10 15.49
CA GLY A 70 17.43 7.49 14.41
C GLY A 70 16.27 8.39 13.98
N TRP A 71 15.63 8.02 12.87
CA TRP A 71 14.52 8.78 12.29
C TRP A 71 13.35 9.01 13.26
N LYS A 72 13.07 8.03 14.14
CA LYS A 72 11.98 8.13 15.13
C LYS A 72 12.22 9.23 16.17
N GLN A 73 13.49 9.53 16.47
CA GLN A 73 13.89 10.53 17.46
C GLN A 73 13.92 11.96 16.91
N ILE A 74 13.81 12.12 15.59
CA ILE A 74 13.75 13.45 14.97
C ILE A 74 12.40 14.09 15.34
N PRO A 75 12.39 15.31 15.90
CA PRO A 75 11.16 16.06 16.16
C PRO A 75 10.33 16.25 14.89
N GLU A 76 9.01 16.27 15.04
CA GLU A 76 8.12 16.34 13.86
C GLU A 76 8.30 17.63 13.05
N VAL A 77 8.55 18.74 13.74
CA VAL A 77 8.89 20.04 13.14
C VAL A 77 10.11 19.93 12.22
N GLU A 78 11.12 19.14 12.60
CA GLU A 78 12.30 18.95 11.76
C GLU A 78 12.09 17.95 10.63
N LYS A 79 11.15 17.00 10.76
CA LYS A 79 10.77 16.12 9.64
C LYS A 79 9.97 16.88 8.58
N GLN A 80 9.34 18.00 8.93
CA GLN A 80 8.51 18.79 8.04
C GLN A 80 9.24 19.20 6.75
N VAL A 81 10.53 19.54 6.86
CA VAL A 81 11.40 19.88 5.72
C VAL A 81 11.46 18.77 4.66
N VAL A 82 11.39 17.51 5.10
CA VAL A 82 11.37 16.31 4.25
C VAL A 82 9.98 16.10 3.65
N TYR A 83 8.93 16.28 4.45
CA TYR A 83 7.54 16.14 4.00
C TYR A 83 7.17 17.17 2.94
N GLU A 84 7.52 18.44 3.14
CA GLU A 84 7.24 19.52 2.18
C GLU A 84 7.88 19.26 0.81
N ARG A 85 9.12 18.76 0.79
CA ARG A 85 9.83 18.40 -0.45
C ARG A 85 9.20 17.20 -1.16
N LEU A 86 8.65 16.26 -0.40
CA LEU A 86 7.88 15.16 -0.97
C LEU A 86 6.55 15.66 -1.55
N LEU A 87 5.83 16.52 -0.81
CA LEU A 87 4.55 17.11 -1.24
C LEU A 87 4.70 18.07 -2.44
N ALA A 88 5.88 18.64 -2.64
CA ALA A 88 6.19 19.41 -3.84
C ALA A 88 6.19 18.55 -5.11
N LYS A 89 6.57 17.27 -5.00
CA LYS A 89 6.73 16.35 -6.14
C LYS A 89 5.62 15.32 -6.28
N PHE A 90 5.02 14.91 -5.17
CA PHE A 90 4.03 13.84 -5.13
C PHE A 90 2.71 14.31 -4.54
N LYS A 91 1.60 13.81 -5.07
CA LYS A 91 0.28 13.93 -4.43
C LYS A 91 0.20 12.88 -3.33
N LEU A 92 0.59 13.24 -2.10
CA LEU A 92 0.52 12.38 -0.92
C LEU A 92 -0.44 13.00 0.10
N ARG A 93 -1.44 12.23 0.56
CA ARG A 93 -2.33 12.63 1.65
C ARG A 93 -1.69 12.24 2.99
N LEU A 94 -0.84 13.09 3.56
CA LEU A 94 -0.11 12.80 4.80
C LEU A 94 -0.99 12.83 6.06
N GLU A 95 -2.23 13.30 5.92
CA GLU A 95 -3.30 13.25 6.90
C GLU A 95 -3.77 11.81 7.08
N CYS A 96 -3.68 10.98 6.04
CA CYS A 96 -3.94 9.55 6.13
C CYS A 96 -2.82 8.86 6.94
N PRO A 97 -3.13 8.25 8.11
CA PRO A 97 -2.11 7.62 8.96
C PRO A 97 -1.29 6.55 8.24
N ARG A 98 -1.91 5.83 7.30
CA ARG A 98 -1.26 4.79 6.48
C ARG A 98 -0.19 5.37 5.56
N VAL A 99 -0.53 6.43 4.82
CA VAL A 99 0.40 7.10 3.90
C VAL A 99 1.53 7.73 4.69
N ARG A 100 1.23 8.38 5.83
CA ARG A 100 2.24 8.93 6.74
C ARG A 100 3.18 7.86 7.28
N ALA A 101 2.64 6.71 7.68
CA ALA A 101 3.43 5.59 8.18
C ALA A 101 4.34 5.00 7.10
N LEU A 102 3.87 4.87 5.85
CA LEU A 102 4.68 4.46 4.70
C LEU A 102 5.85 5.42 4.47
N VAL A 103 5.58 6.73 4.39
CA VAL A 103 6.62 7.74 4.15
C VAL A 103 7.66 7.70 5.28
N ASN A 104 7.23 7.61 6.53
CA ASN A 104 8.14 7.48 7.66
C ASN A 104 8.94 6.17 7.65
N HIS A 105 8.32 5.07 7.23
CA HIS A 105 9.02 3.79 7.07
C HIS A 105 10.13 3.92 6.02
N LEU A 106 9.81 4.42 4.83
CA LEU A 106 10.79 4.64 3.76
C LEU A 106 11.90 5.58 4.23
N ALA A 107 11.56 6.70 4.86
CA ALA A 107 12.54 7.66 5.35
C ALA A 107 13.45 7.07 6.42
N SER A 108 12.90 6.29 7.36
CA SER A 108 13.65 5.58 8.38
C SER A 108 14.62 4.55 7.79
N GLU A 109 14.21 3.81 6.75
CA GLU A 109 15.12 2.92 6.03
C GLU A 109 16.26 3.67 5.37
N ARG A 110 15.94 4.72 4.59
CA ARG A 110 16.96 5.50 3.88
C ARG A 110 17.90 6.23 4.82
N TYR A 111 17.41 6.70 5.96
CA TYR A 111 18.22 7.32 7.01
C TYR A 111 19.22 6.32 7.61
N ARG A 112 18.77 5.07 7.84
CA ARG A 112 19.63 4.00 8.37
C ARG A 112 20.70 3.58 7.36
N ASP A 113 20.33 3.44 6.09
CA ASP A 113 21.28 3.11 5.02
C ASP A 113 22.33 4.20 4.87
N PHE A 114 21.91 5.47 4.88
CA PHE A 114 22.84 6.59 4.83
C PHE A 114 23.78 6.62 6.03
N ARG A 115 23.26 6.33 7.23
CA ARG A 115 24.07 6.20 8.44
C ARG A 115 25.04 5.04 8.39
N TYR A 116 24.65 3.93 7.76
CA TYR A 116 25.54 2.81 7.52
C TYR A 116 26.70 3.20 6.60
N ASP A 117 26.42 3.88 5.48
CA ASP A 117 27.47 4.34 4.55
C ASP A 117 28.47 5.29 5.24
N MET A 118 27.96 6.23 6.05
CA MET A 118 28.78 7.13 6.87
C MET A 118 29.65 6.37 7.89
N ASN A 119 29.10 5.34 8.53
CA ASN A 119 29.85 4.51 9.47
C ASN A 119 30.91 3.65 8.77
N MET A 120 30.65 3.21 7.53
CA MET A 120 31.64 2.50 6.73
C MET A 120 32.81 3.40 6.34
N HIS A 121 32.52 4.65 5.96
CA HIS A 121 33.55 5.69 5.73
C HIS A 121 34.34 6.00 7.01
N TYR A 122 33.67 6.16 8.16
CA TYR A 122 34.34 6.34 9.44
C TYR A 122 35.34 5.19 9.73
N LYS A 123 34.92 3.94 9.49
CA LYS A 123 35.74 2.75 9.72
C LYS A 123 36.87 2.55 8.70
N SER A 124 36.90 3.30 7.60
CA SER A 124 38.04 3.23 6.66
C SER A 124 39.28 3.98 7.16
N PHE A 125 39.14 4.79 8.21
CA PHE A 125 40.26 5.49 8.84
C PHE A 125 40.81 4.71 10.03
N SER A 126 42.12 4.85 10.27
CA SER A 126 42.83 4.19 11.36
C SER A 126 42.57 4.82 12.74
N SER A 127 42.27 6.12 12.79
CA SER A 127 42.02 6.85 14.04
C SER A 127 40.82 7.80 13.91
N MET A 128 40.30 8.23 15.07
CA MET A 128 39.19 9.19 15.11
C MET A 128 39.62 10.56 14.60
N GLU A 129 40.84 11.01 14.91
CA GLU A 129 41.36 12.30 14.50
C GLU A 129 41.37 12.41 12.97
N VAL A 130 41.93 11.40 12.29
CA VAL A 130 41.94 11.34 10.82
C VAL A 130 40.51 11.29 10.26
N ALA A 131 39.62 10.53 10.89
CA ALA A 131 38.23 10.47 10.45
C ALA A 131 37.53 11.83 10.57
N LEU A 132 37.78 12.59 11.64
CA LEU A 132 37.19 13.91 11.87
C LEU A 132 37.60 14.93 10.81
N GLU A 133 38.83 14.89 10.33
CA GLU A 133 39.32 15.78 9.26
C GLU A 133 38.77 15.44 7.87
N ASN A 134 38.20 14.24 7.71
CA ASN A 134 37.75 13.70 6.42
C ASN A 134 36.23 13.45 6.42
N PRO A 135 35.39 14.51 6.40
CA PRO A 135 33.94 14.37 6.47
C PRO A 135 33.37 13.55 5.31
N PHE A 136 32.28 12.83 5.59
CA PHE A 136 31.54 12.12 4.55
C PHE A 136 31.03 13.11 3.49
N LYS A 137 31.06 12.70 2.22
CA LYS A 137 30.68 13.56 1.09
C LYS A 137 29.30 14.21 1.29
N ASN A 138 29.25 15.54 1.14
CA ASN A 138 28.05 16.37 1.31
C ASN A 138 27.45 16.38 2.72
N VAL A 139 28.22 16.04 3.76
CA VAL A 139 27.82 16.19 5.16
C VAL A 139 28.56 17.37 5.77
N ARG A 140 27.86 18.22 6.54
CA ARG A 140 28.48 19.36 7.23
C ARG A 140 29.48 18.86 8.28
N GLN A 141 30.59 19.57 8.44
CA GLN A 141 31.65 19.20 9.37
C GLN A 141 31.14 19.02 10.81
N ASP A 142 30.24 19.89 11.28
CA ASP A 142 29.69 19.80 12.63
C ASP A 142 28.83 18.55 12.83
N ASP A 143 28.02 18.19 11.84
CA ASP A 143 27.17 17.00 11.87
C ASP A 143 28.02 15.73 11.80
N TRP A 144 29.06 15.74 10.96
CA TRP A 144 30.05 14.67 10.89
C TRP A 144 30.75 14.46 12.23
N THR A 145 31.25 15.55 12.83
CA THR A 145 31.91 15.53 14.14
C THR A 145 31.00 14.96 15.23
N TRP A 146 29.73 15.36 15.24
CA TRP A 146 28.74 14.82 16.16
C TRP A 146 28.52 13.32 15.95
N LEU A 147 28.41 12.85 14.71
CA LEU A 147 28.23 11.43 14.39
C LEU A 147 29.43 10.59 14.87
N CYS A 148 30.64 11.02 14.57
CA CYS A 148 31.86 10.34 15.01
C CYS A 148 31.92 10.24 16.53
N LYS A 149 31.75 11.37 17.24
CA LYS A 149 31.95 11.44 18.70
C LYS A 149 30.79 10.90 19.53
N LYS A 150 29.54 11.01 19.03
CA LYS A 150 28.32 10.71 19.82
C LYS A 150 27.56 9.49 19.34
N ILE A 151 27.91 8.90 18.20
CA ILE A 151 27.23 7.71 17.67
C ILE A 151 28.20 6.57 17.38
N PHE A 152 29.20 6.79 16.52
CA PHE A 152 30.02 5.67 16.00
C PHE A 152 30.96 5.06 17.04
N THR A 153 31.31 5.83 18.07
CA THR A 153 32.16 5.38 19.19
C THR A 153 31.38 4.82 20.37
N VAL A 154 30.07 5.04 20.42
CA VAL A 154 29.29 4.65 21.59
C VAL A 154 29.05 3.14 21.61
N GLU A 155 29.25 2.54 22.77
CA GLU A 155 29.20 1.09 22.99
C GLU A 155 27.91 0.45 22.48
N TRP A 156 26.73 0.99 22.86
CA TRP A 156 25.44 0.44 22.42
C TRP A 156 25.32 0.36 20.88
N TYR A 157 25.91 1.31 20.16
CA TYR A 157 25.87 1.33 18.70
C TYR A 157 26.79 0.25 18.11
N GLN A 158 28.00 0.12 18.67
CA GLN A 158 28.96 -0.90 18.27
C GLN A 158 28.46 -2.31 18.55
N GLU A 159 27.87 -2.54 19.72
CA GLU A 159 27.23 -3.82 20.07
C GLU A 159 26.11 -4.18 19.11
N LYS A 160 25.22 -3.23 18.84
CA LYS A 160 24.12 -3.42 17.89
C LYS A 160 24.66 -3.75 16.50
N SER A 161 25.73 -3.08 16.05
CA SER A 161 26.41 -3.40 14.80
C SER A 161 27.00 -4.82 14.80
N LYS A 162 27.67 -5.24 15.88
CA LYS A 162 28.25 -6.60 16.00
C LYS A 162 27.16 -7.67 15.95
N LYS A 163 26.07 -7.49 16.71
CA LYS A 163 24.90 -8.39 16.70
C LYS A 163 24.27 -8.49 15.30
N ASN A 164 24.10 -7.36 14.61
CA ASN A 164 23.54 -7.33 13.25
C ASN A 164 24.44 -8.04 12.23
N ILE A 165 25.76 -7.87 12.31
CA ILE A 165 26.71 -8.58 11.45
C ILE A 165 26.64 -10.08 11.70
N ALA A 166 26.64 -10.52 12.97
CA ALA A 166 26.50 -11.93 13.32
C ALA A 166 25.17 -12.52 12.81
N ASN A 167 24.07 -11.78 12.94
CA ASN A 167 22.77 -12.18 12.39
C ASN A 167 22.77 -12.25 10.86
N ARG A 168 23.44 -11.31 10.18
CA ARG A 168 23.56 -11.31 8.73
C ARG A 168 24.37 -12.51 8.23
N LYS A 169 25.40 -12.95 8.96
CA LYS A 169 26.18 -14.16 8.65
C LYS A 169 25.34 -15.45 8.69
N LYS A 170 24.23 -15.46 9.43
CA LYS A 170 23.28 -16.60 9.49
C LYS A 170 22.32 -16.66 8.29
N LEU A 171 22.32 -15.64 7.42
CA LEU A 171 21.46 -15.63 6.24
C LEU A 171 22.04 -16.56 5.17
N LYS A 172 21.38 -17.71 4.95
CA LYS A 172 21.83 -18.74 4.02
C LYS A 172 21.93 -18.25 2.56
N PHE A 173 20.90 -17.55 2.08
CA PHE A 173 20.85 -17.03 0.72
C PHE A 173 19.92 -15.81 0.64
N THR A 174 20.07 -15.07 -0.46
CA THR A 174 19.17 -13.97 -0.84
C THR A 174 18.35 -14.35 -2.06
N HIS A 175 17.14 -13.80 -2.17
CA HIS A 175 16.31 -13.93 -3.38
C HIS A 175 16.89 -13.12 -4.56
N CYS A 176 16.49 -13.43 -5.78
CA CYS A 176 16.79 -12.68 -7.00
C CYS A 176 15.65 -11.79 -7.51
N GLY A 177 14.55 -11.63 -6.74
CA GLY A 177 13.41 -10.75 -7.07
C GLY A 177 13.69 -9.23 -7.09
N GLY A 178 14.93 -8.82 -6.82
CA GLY A 178 15.32 -7.41 -6.84
C GLY A 178 14.83 -6.62 -5.62
N SER A 179 14.62 -5.32 -5.79
CA SER A 179 14.16 -4.40 -4.73
C SER A 179 12.64 -4.23 -4.68
N LYS A 180 11.91 -4.93 -5.54
CA LYS A 180 10.46 -4.90 -5.59
C LYS A 180 9.91 -5.81 -4.48
N PRO A 181 9.02 -5.32 -3.59
CA PRO A 181 8.39 -6.17 -2.59
C PRO A 181 7.55 -7.28 -3.24
N PHE A 182 7.46 -8.45 -2.61
CA PHE A 182 6.72 -9.60 -3.16
C PHE A 182 5.24 -9.31 -3.34
N VAL A 183 4.62 -8.51 -2.47
CA VAL A 183 3.22 -8.10 -2.63
C VAL A 183 3.00 -7.33 -3.94
N ASN A 184 3.95 -6.50 -4.37
CA ASN A 184 3.83 -5.81 -5.66
C ASN A 184 4.03 -6.76 -6.85
N HIS A 185 4.64 -7.95 -6.67
CA HIS A 185 4.67 -8.96 -7.73
C HIS A 185 3.29 -9.58 -7.91
N LEU A 186 2.59 -9.85 -6.81
CA LEU A 186 1.20 -10.35 -6.81
C LEU A 186 0.20 -9.30 -7.32
N GLU A 187 0.47 -8.00 -7.14
CA GLU A 187 -0.34 -6.93 -7.72
C GLU A 187 -0.18 -6.84 -9.25
N ASP A 188 1.06 -6.97 -9.74
CA ASP A 188 1.31 -6.93 -11.20
C ASP A 188 0.72 -8.14 -11.92
N ASP A 189 0.58 -9.27 -11.22
CA ASP A 189 0.00 -10.51 -11.72
C ASP A 189 -0.88 -11.17 -10.63
N PRO A 190 -2.17 -10.81 -10.57
CA PRO A 190 -3.10 -11.35 -9.58
C PRO A 190 -3.38 -12.85 -9.74
N THR A 191 -2.99 -13.44 -10.88
CA THR A 191 -3.12 -14.89 -11.12
C THR A 191 -1.91 -15.66 -10.59
N MET A 192 -0.83 -14.95 -10.25
CA MET A 192 0.37 -15.56 -9.67
C MET A 192 0.11 -16.01 -8.25
N ASP A 193 0.34 -17.30 -8.02
CA ASP A 193 0.23 -17.91 -6.71
C ASP A 193 1.53 -17.78 -5.88
N GLU A 194 1.49 -18.02 -4.57
CA GLU A 194 2.65 -17.81 -3.69
C GLU A 194 3.82 -18.77 -3.94
N ILE A 195 3.56 -20.00 -4.39
CA ILE A 195 4.59 -20.99 -4.70
C ILE A 195 5.31 -20.57 -5.98
N GLN A 196 4.56 -20.13 -6.99
CA GLN A 196 5.05 -19.59 -8.25
C GLN A 196 5.83 -18.29 -8.03
N LEU A 197 5.38 -17.44 -7.12
CA LEU A 197 6.12 -16.25 -6.69
C LEU A 197 7.46 -16.63 -6.04
N TYR A 198 7.48 -17.66 -5.20
CA TYR A 198 8.70 -18.16 -4.60
C TYR A 198 9.69 -18.62 -5.67
N GLU A 199 9.25 -19.40 -6.64
CA GLU A 199 10.07 -19.83 -7.78
C GLU A 199 10.59 -18.62 -8.58
N ASN A 200 9.72 -17.70 -8.99
CA ASN A 200 10.10 -16.50 -9.74
C ASN A 200 11.15 -15.63 -9.02
N THR A 201 11.13 -15.64 -7.69
CA THR A 201 12.03 -14.82 -6.87
C THR A 201 13.28 -15.56 -6.40
N HIS A 202 13.35 -16.90 -6.53
CA HIS A 202 14.48 -17.72 -6.08
C HIS A 202 15.11 -18.58 -7.18
N TYR A 203 14.57 -18.54 -8.39
CA TYR A 203 15.13 -19.13 -9.58
C TYR A 203 15.64 -18.04 -10.54
N ASN A 204 16.93 -18.10 -10.87
CA ASN A 204 17.53 -17.14 -11.78
C ASN A 204 17.33 -17.61 -13.22
N LYS A 205 16.28 -17.12 -13.87
CA LYS A 205 15.94 -17.44 -15.28
C LYS A 205 17.09 -17.19 -16.26
N LYS A 206 17.98 -16.23 -16.00
CA LYS A 206 19.13 -15.94 -16.90
C LYS A 206 20.27 -16.94 -16.78
N LYS A 207 20.40 -17.58 -15.62
CA LYS A 207 21.45 -18.56 -15.33
C LYS A 207 20.90 -19.98 -15.23
N GLU A 208 19.59 -20.14 -15.45
CA GLU A 208 18.85 -21.39 -15.35
C GLU A 208 19.13 -22.19 -14.06
N GLN A 209 19.31 -21.49 -12.94
CA GLN A 209 19.68 -22.10 -11.67
C GLN A 209 18.97 -21.46 -10.48
N TRP A 210 18.75 -22.28 -9.45
CA TRP A 210 18.29 -21.81 -8.14
C TRP A 210 19.36 -20.93 -7.47
N VAL A 211 18.92 -19.95 -6.68
CA VAL A 211 19.85 -19.09 -5.92
C VAL A 211 20.66 -19.86 -4.88
N HIS A 212 20.16 -21.03 -4.44
CA HIS A 212 20.80 -21.91 -3.47
C HIS A 212 20.14 -23.31 -3.50
N PRO A 213 20.86 -24.42 -3.22
CA PRO A 213 20.27 -25.76 -3.08
C PRO A 213 19.10 -25.83 -2.10
N ASP A 214 19.23 -25.29 -0.89
CA ASP A 214 18.13 -25.17 0.08
C ASP A 214 16.89 -24.45 -0.49
N ALA A 215 17.07 -23.48 -1.40
CA ALA A 215 15.94 -22.79 -2.01
C ALA A 215 15.17 -23.74 -2.95
N LYS A 216 15.88 -24.58 -3.72
CA LYS A 216 15.32 -25.63 -4.55
C LYS A 216 14.56 -26.65 -3.71
N LEU A 217 15.19 -27.17 -2.65
CA LEU A 217 14.58 -28.14 -1.73
C LEU A 217 13.31 -27.60 -1.09
N ALA A 218 13.31 -26.33 -0.69
CA ALA A 218 12.11 -25.68 -0.16
C ALA A 218 10.98 -25.62 -1.20
N HIS A 219 11.28 -25.26 -2.45
CA HIS A 219 10.27 -25.25 -3.52
C HIS A 219 9.71 -26.65 -3.80
N GLU A 220 10.57 -27.66 -3.89
CA GLU A 220 10.14 -29.05 -4.08
C GLU A 220 9.22 -29.51 -2.95
N LYS A 221 9.57 -29.17 -1.69
CA LYS A 221 8.73 -29.47 -0.52
C LYS A 221 7.37 -28.75 -0.57
N MET A 222 7.33 -27.49 -1.03
CA MET A 222 6.06 -26.78 -1.21
C MET A 222 5.17 -27.48 -2.22
N LYS A 223 5.73 -27.92 -3.36
CA LYS A 223 4.97 -28.62 -4.39
C LYS A 223 4.44 -29.97 -3.93
N THR A 224 5.24 -30.76 -3.20
CA THR A 224 4.77 -32.04 -2.65
C THR A 224 3.62 -31.84 -1.66
N LEU A 225 3.75 -30.88 -0.73
CA LEU A 225 2.68 -30.58 0.22
C LEU A 225 1.41 -30.11 -0.49
N PHE A 226 1.55 -29.25 -1.51
CA PHE A 226 0.41 -28.79 -2.29
C PHE A 226 -0.30 -29.96 -3.00
N SER A 227 0.44 -30.83 -3.68
CA SER A 227 -0.13 -32.01 -4.35
C SER A 227 -0.72 -33.04 -3.38
N ASP A 228 -0.21 -33.15 -2.16
CA ASP A 228 -0.77 -34.06 -1.15
C ASP A 228 -2.09 -33.51 -0.60
N HIS A 229 -2.19 -32.19 -0.37
CA HIS A 229 -3.47 -31.55 -0.02
C HIS A 229 -4.53 -31.66 -1.14
N GLU A 230 -4.13 -31.70 -2.41
CA GLU A 230 -5.06 -31.93 -3.53
C GLU A 230 -5.70 -33.33 -3.52
N LYS A 231 -5.00 -34.33 -2.96
CA LYS A 231 -5.47 -35.74 -2.91
C LYS A 231 -6.44 -36.02 -1.77
N HIS A 232 -6.52 -35.16 -0.75
CA HIS A 232 -7.34 -35.35 0.44
C HIS A 232 -8.38 -34.22 0.57
N PRO A 233 -9.48 -34.27 -0.21
CA PRO A 233 -10.48 -33.19 -0.27
C PRO A 233 -11.32 -33.02 1.02
N ASP A 234 -11.31 -34.00 1.93
CA ASP A 234 -12.10 -34.00 3.16
C ASP A 234 -11.44 -33.23 4.33
N GLU A 235 -10.16 -32.84 4.19
CA GLU A 235 -9.45 -31.98 5.15
C GLU A 235 -9.50 -30.51 4.72
N GLU A 236 -9.52 -29.58 5.68
CA GLU A 236 -9.48 -28.15 5.41
C GLU A 236 -8.22 -27.81 4.58
N ARG A 237 -8.42 -27.39 3.32
CA ARG A 237 -7.33 -27.19 2.37
C ARG A 237 -6.43 -26.06 2.85
N ALA A 238 -5.19 -26.40 3.20
CA ALA A 238 -4.17 -25.39 3.46
C ALA A 238 -3.99 -24.53 2.21
N THR A 239 -4.10 -23.21 2.40
CA THR A 239 -3.79 -22.25 1.35
C THR A 239 -2.31 -22.37 0.96
N GLN A 240 -1.97 -22.04 -0.28
CA GLN A 240 -0.55 -22.03 -0.70
C GLN A 240 0.32 -21.12 0.17
N ARG A 241 -0.26 -20.03 0.69
CA ARG A 241 0.35 -19.17 1.70
C ARG A 241 0.74 -19.94 2.96
N GLU A 242 -0.15 -20.78 3.48
CA GLU A 242 0.11 -21.59 4.67
C GLU A 242 1.17 -22.65 4.40
N ILE A 243 1.17 -23.26 3.22
CA ILE A 243 2.22 -24.18 2.77
C ILE A 243 3.57 -23.47 2.71
N CYS A 244 3.63 -22.27 2.10
CA CYS A 244 4.85 -21.47 2.09
C CYS A 244 5.32 -21.13 3.51
N ASP A 245 4.41 -20.79 4.43
CA ASP A 245 4.74 -20.48 5.81
C ASP A 245 5.19 -21.72 6.60
N GLN A 246 4.64 -22.91 6.32
CA GLN A 246 5.05 -24.18 6.91
C GLN A 246 6.46 -24.56 6.46
N VAL A 247 6.79 -24.37 5.17
CA VAL A 247 8.11 -24.71 4.62
C VAL A 247 9.17 -23.68 5.01
N LEU A 248 8.86 -22.39 4.93
CA LEU A 248 9.82 -21.30 5.17
C LEU A 248 9.91 -20.88 6.64
N GLY A 249 8.95 -21.32 7.46
CA GLY A 249 8.78 -20.95 8.85
C GLY A 249 8.09 -19.59 9.05
N LYS A 250 7.28 -19.48 10.10
CA LYS A 250 6.65 -18.24 10.54
C LYS A 250 7.57 -17.45 11.49
N ARG A 251 7.50 -16.12 11.44
CA ARG A 251 8.11 -15.23 12.44
C ARG A 251 7.05 -14.26 12.97
N PRO A 252 6.91 -14.10 14.31
CA PRO A 252 5.97 -13.15 14.87
C PRO A 252 6.20 -11.74 14.31
N GLY A 253 5.14 -11.10 13.82
CA GLY A 253 5.20 -9.73 13.30
C GLY A 253 5.96 -9.54 11.98
N TYR A 254 6.35 -10.60 11.27
CA TYR A 254 7.04 -10.52 9.99
C TYR A 254 6.54 -11.57 9.01
N VAL A 255 6.01 -11.11 7.87
CA VAL A 255 5.67 -11.98 6.75
C VAL A 255 6.77 -11.87 5.71
N LYS A 256 7.42 -12.99 5.42
CA LYS A 256 8.64 -13.02 4.61
C LYS A 256 8.35 -12.51 3.20
N GLY A 257 9.04 -11.44 2.80
CA GLY A 257 9.03 -10.89 1.45
C GLY A 257 7.91 -9.89 1.12
N LEU A 258 6.84 -9.78 1.93
CA LEU A 258 5.66 -8.97 1.58
C LEU A 258 5.81 -7.45 1.87
N GLY A 259 7.00 -6.94 2.18
CA GLY A 259 7.23 -5.51 2.36
C GLY A 259 6.61 -4.90 3.63
N PHE A 260 6.34 -3.60 3.59
CA PHE A 260 5.81 -2.82 4.72
C PHE A 260 4.30 -2.98 4.90
N GLY A 261 3.84 -3.11 6.14
CA GLY A 261 2.42 -3.00 6.51
C GLY A 261 2.12 -3.55 7.89
N PRO A 262 0.83 -3.53 8.32
CA PRO A 262 0.40 -4.01 9.63
C PRO A 262 1.01 -5.38 9.95
N LYS A 263 1.74 -5.43 11.06
CA LYS A 263 2.39 -6.65 11.53
C LYS A 263 1.29 -7.68 11.82
N PRO A 264 1.43 -8.95 11.40
CA PRO A 264 0.53 -10.00 11.86
C PRO A 264 0.49 -9.97 13.38
N THR A 265 -0.71 -10.12 13.95
CA THR A 265 -0.93 -10.07 15.39
C THR A 265 0.04 -11.03 16.06
N SER A 266 0.94 -10.48 16.88
CA SER A 266 1.79 -11.30 17.71
C SER A 266 0.92 -11.88 18.80
N MET A 267 1.01 -13.19 19.07
CA MET A 267 0.37 -13.82 20.24
C MET A 267 0.80 -13.20 21.59
N ARG A 268 1.77 -12.26 21.60
CA ARG A 268 2.23 -11.50 22.78
C ARG A 268 1.72 -10.05 22.85
N ALA A 269 0.85 -9.62 21.93
CA ALA A 269 0.24 -8.31 22.05
C ALA A 269 -0.84 -8.38 23.12
N THR A 270 -0.57 -7.84 24.31
CA THR A 270 -1.65 -7.49 25.25
C THR A 270 -2.48 -6.38 24.59
N PRO A 271 -3.81 -6.48 24.58
CA PRO A 271 -4.66 -5.38 24.13
C PRO A 271 -4.29 -4.12 24.92
N THR A 272 -3.99 -3.04 24.21
CA THR A 272 -3.80 -1.71 24.79
C THR A 272 -5.16 -1.03 24.97
N GLU A 273 -5.31 -0.07 25.88
CA GLU A 273 -6.57 0.70 26.00
C GLU A 273 -7.00 1.33 24.66
N GLU A 274 -6.06 1.73 23.81
CA GLU A 274 -6.36 2.25 22.47
C GLU A 274 -6.98 1.19 21.54
N THR A 275 -6.58 -0.08 21.64
CA THR A 275 -7.17 -1.15 20.82
C THR A 275 -8.57 -1.52 21.30
N ASN A 276 -8.83 -1.44 22.60
CA ASN A 276 -10.19 -1.67 23.14
C ASN A 276 -11.11 -0.51 22.75
N LYS A 277 -10.66 0.74 22.88
CA LYS A 277 -11.41 1.92 22.41
C LYS A 277 -11.70 1.86 20.91
N LEU A 278 -10.75 1.39 20.11
CA LEU A 278 -10.97 1.19 18.66
C LEU A 278 -11.98 0.08 18.38
N GLN A 279 -11.98 -1.01 19.15
CA GLN A 279 -13.00 -2.06 19.03
C GLN A 279 -14.40 -1.55 19.42
N ASP A 280 -14.50 -0.80 20.51
CA ASP A 280 -15.77 -0.18 20.93
C ASP A 280 -16.31 0.76 19.85
N ILE A 281 -15.45 1.62 19.27
CA ILE A 281 -15.83 2.49 18.16
C ILE A 281 -16.31 1.69 16.94
N ILE A 282 -15.64 0.59 16.60
CA ILE A 282 -16.03 -0.26 15.46
C ILE A 282 -17.41 -0.90 15.71
N ILE A 283 -17.66 -1.38 16.93
CA ILE A 283 -18.94 -1.97 17.32
C ILE A 283 -20.05 -0.92 17.23
N THR A 284 -19.84 0.27 17.82
CA THR A 284 -20.82 1.37 17.76
C THR A 284 -21.10 1.80 16.32
N GLN A 285 -20.08 1.90 15.47
CA GLN A 285 -20.27 2.24 14.05
C GLN A 285 -21.05 1.15 13.29
N GLN A 286 -20.88 -0.12 13.65
CA GLN A 286 -21.65 -1.21 13.05
C GLN A 286 -23.11 -1.20 13.48
N GLU A 287 -23.40 -0.86 14.74
CA GLU A 287 -24.77 -0.65 15.24
C GLU A 287 -25.44 0.55 14.55
N GLU A 288 -24.72 1.67 14.40
CA GLU A 288 -25.21 2.85 13.68
C GLU A 288 -25.50 2.55 12.20
N LEU A 289 -24.60 1.83 11.52
CA LEU A 289 -24.80 1.41 10.13
C LEU A 289 -26.02 0.49 9.98
N GLY A 290 -26.21 -0.44 10.93
CA GLY A 290 -27.39 -1.31 10.95
C GLY A 290 -28.68 -0.52 11.12
N SER A 291 -28.70 0.44 12.05
CA SER A 291 -29.86 1.32 12.26
C SER A 291 -30.16 2.19 11.03
N GLN A 292 -29.14 2.71 10.36
CA GLN A 292 -29.30 3.46 9.11
C GLN A 292 -29.86 2.59 7.97
N GLN A 293 -29.41 1.34 7.85
CA GLN A 293 -29.94 0.40 6.86
C GLN A 293 -31.43 0.10 7.09
N GLU A 294 -31.83 -0.13 8.34
CA GLU A 294 -33.23 -0.37 8.70
C GLU A 294 -34.11 0.86 8.41
N GLN A 295 -33.62 2.07 8.70
CA GLN A 295 -34.32 3.31 8.35
C GLN A 295 -34.48 3.49 6.84
N LEU A 296 -33.45 3.15 6.04
CA LEU A 296 -33.53 3.20 4.58
C LEU A 296 -34.55 2.19 4.03
N GLU A 297 -34.63 0.99 4.60
CA GLU A 297 -35.60 -0.03 4.19
C GLU A 297 -37.05 0.44 4.49
N VAL A 298 -37.27 1.05 5.66
CA VAL A 298 -38.58 1.64 6.01
C VAL A 298 -38.96 2.79 5.06
N GLN A 299 -37.99 3.63 4.68
CA GLN A 299 -38.23 4.70 3.71
C GLN A 299 -38.55 4.16 2.31
N GLN A 300 -37.88 3.10 1.86
CA GLN A 300 -38.18 2.45 0.57
C GLN A 300 -39.60 1.89 0.54
N LYS A 301 -40.03 1.17 1.58
CA LYS A 301 -41.41 0.64 1.65
C LYS A 301 -42.46 1.76 1.62
N LYS A 302 -42.20 2.89 2.27
CA LYS A 302 -43.10 4.05 2.22
C LYS A 302 -43.16 4.69 0.83
N LEU A 303 -42.03 4.75 0.12
CA LEU A 303 -41.98 5.23 -1.26
C LEU A 303 -42.78 4.32 -2.20
N GLU A 304 -42.60 3.00 -2.09
CA GLU A 304 -43.38 2.02 -2.87
C GLU A 304 -44.89 2.16 -2.60
N GLU A 305 -45.30 2.29 -1.34
CA GLU A 305 -46.71 2.47 -0.98
C GLU A 305 -47.28 3.81 -1.51
N GLN A 306 -46.46 4.86 -1.60
CA GLN A 306 -46.86 6.13 -2.21
C GLN A 306 -46.98 6.02 -3.74
N GLU A 307 -46.08 5.29 -4.40
CA GLU A 307 -46.13 5.03 -5.83
C GLU A 307 -47.39 4.25 -6.21
N GLU A 308 -47.74 3.20 -5.46
CA GLU A 308 -48.98 2.44 -5.68
C GLU A 308 -50.24 3.31 -5.56
N LYS A 309 -50.27 4.21 -4.57
CA LYS A 309 -51.38 5.17 -4.39
C LYS A 309 -51.48 6.14 -5.56
N LEU A 310 -50.35 6.62 -6.09
CA LEU A 310 -50.32 7.49 -7.26
C LEU A 310 -50.85 6.77 -8.51
N VAL A 311 -50.42 5.51 -8.74
CA VAL A 311 -50.91 4.70 -9.87
C VAL A 311 -52.43 4.48 -9.78
N GLU A 312 -52.95 4.16 -8.60
CA GLU A 312 -54.40 3.99 -8.42
C GLU A 312 -55.18 5.31 -8.57
N GLN A 313 -54.60 6.43 -8.14
CA GLN A 313 -55.18 7.74 -8.36
C GLN A 313 -55.25 8.09 -9.86
N ASP A 314 -54.18 7.83 -10.61
CA ASP A 314 -54.14 8.04 -12.06
C ASP A 314 -55.16 7.16 -12.80
N ARG A 315 -55.34 5.92 -12.36
CA ARG A 315 -56.38 5.01 -12.90
C ARG A 315 -57.78 5.62 -12.73
N LYS A 316 -58.09 6.14 -11.53
CA LYS A 316 -59.39 6.80 -11.24
C LYS A 316 -59.58 8.07 -12.06
N ILE A 317 -58.53 8.88 -12.23
CA ILE A 317 -58.58 10.08 -13.08
C ILE A 317 -58.89 9.69 -14.53
N GLN A 318 -58.26 8.64 -15.04
CA GLN A 318 -58.47 8.17 -16.41
C GLN A 318 -59.89 7.61 -16.62
N GLU A 319 -60.43 6.89 -15.63
CA GLU A 319 -61.81 6.39 -15.64
C GLU A 319 -62.82 7.54 -15.61
N ASN A 320 -62.63 8.53 -14.73
CA ASN A 320 -63.46 9.73 -14.67
C ASN A 320 -63.42 10.53 -15.98
N LYS A 321 -62.25 10.65 -16.63
CA LYS A 321 -62.13 11.30 -17.95
C LYS A 321 -62.96 10.58 -19.03
N LYS A 322 -62.95 9.24 -19.05
CA LYS A 322 -63.79 8.44 -19.98
C LYS A 322 -65.28 8.66 -19.72
N ASN A 323 -65.68 8.70 -18.45
CA ASN A 323 -67.08 8.95 -18.07
C ASN A 323 -67.54 10.35 -18.49
N MET A 324 -66.70 11.39 -18.31
CA MET A 324 -67.02 12.74 -18.79
C MET A 324 -67.15 12.81 -20.30
N ALA A 325 -66.21 12.22 -21.06
CA ALA A 325 -66.32 12.18 -22.52
C ALA A 325 -67.62 11.50 -23.00
N THR A 326 -68.03 10.42 -22.32
CA THR A 326 -69.30 9.73 -22.61
C THR A 326 -70.51 10.61 -22.31
N MET A 327 -70.47 11.42 -21.25
CA MET A 327 -71.53 12.37 -20.93
C MET A 327 -71.59 13.51 -21.95
N GLU A 328 -70.44 14.05 -22.37
CA GLU A 328 -70.36 15.08 -23.41
C GLU A 328 -70.92 14.60 -24.75
N ASP A 329 -70.62 13.35 -25.15
CA ASP A 329 -71.21 12.73 -26.33
C ASP A 329 -72.74 12.63 -26.26
N ARG A 330 -73.27 12.24 -25.09
CA ARG A 330 -74.73 12.15 -24.87
C ARG A 330 -75.41 13.52 -24.91
N LEU A 331 -74.79 14.54 -24.31
CA LEU A 331 -75.28 15.91 -24.35
C LEU A 331 -75.31 16.42 -25.80
N SER A 332 -74.23 16.18 -26.55
CA SER A 332 -74.15 16.55 -27.97
C SER A 332 -75.25 15.86 -28.80
N GLN A 333 -75.52 14.58 -28.56
CA GLN A 333 -76.62 13.86 -29.21
C GLN A 333 -78.00 14.45 -28.86
N MET A 334 -78.20 14.86 -27.60
CA MET A 334 -79.45 15.47 -27.16
C MET A 334 -79.67 16.86 -27.74
N GLU A 335 -78.60 17.68 -27.85
CA GLU A 335 -78.63 18.97 -28.54
C GLU A 335 -79.05 18.82 -30.00
N VAL A 336 -78.46 17.86 -30.73
CA VAL A 336 -78.85 17.55 -32.12
C VAL A 336 -80.31 17.14 -32.23
N LEU A 337 -80.82 16.29 -31.32
CA LEU A 337 -82.22 15.88 -31.31
C LEU A 337 -83.17 17.05 -31.04
N LEU A 338 -82.80 17.96 -30.14
CA LEU A 338 -83.56 19.18 -29.86
C LEU A 338 -83.60 20.11 -31.08
N GLU A 339 -82.48 20.30 -31.78
CA GLU A 339 -82.45 21.08 -33.01
C GLU A 339 -83.36 20.50 -34.11
N VAL A 340 -83.37 19.16 -34.26
CA VAL A 340 -84.25 18.46 -35.22
C VAL A 340 -85.72 18.64 -34.84
N TYR A 341 -86.05 18.49 -33.54
CA TYR A 341 -87.42 18.69 -33.06
C TYR A 341 -87.91 20.12 -33.28
N LEU A 342 -87.07 21.11 -32.99
CA LEU A 342 -87.38 22.53 -33.19
C LEU A 342 -87.54 22.89 -34.69
N ARG A 343 -86.76 22.27 -35.58
CA ARG A 343 -86.96 22.41 -37.05
C ARG A 343 -88.28 21.81 -37.53
N ASN A 344 -88.63 20.61 -37.07
CA ASN A 344 -89.84 19.92 -37.50
C ASN A 344 -91.13 20.54 -36.94
N SER A 345 -91.06 21.23 -35.79
CA SER A 345 -92.19 21.95 -35.19
C SER A 345 -92.38 23.37 -35.76
N SER A 346 -91.43 23.87 -36.54
CA SER A 346 -91.46 25.20 -37.16
C SER A 346 -91.88 25.19 -38.64
N ASN A 347 -92.25 24.04 -39.20
CA ASN A 347 -92.70 23.90 -40.59
C ASN A 347 -94.12 23.29 -40.60
N PRO A 348 -95.19 24.11 -40.69
CA PRO A 348 -96.58 23.63 -40.69
C PRO A 348 -96.98 22.91 -41.98
#